data_AF-A0A9E4G200-F1
#
_entry.id   AF-A0A9E4G200-F1
#
_cell.length_a   1.000
_cell.length_b   1.000
_cell.length_c   1.000
_cell.angle_alpha   90.00
_cell.angle_beta   90.00
_cell.angle_gamma   90.00
#
_symmetry.space_group_name_H-M   'P 1'
#
loop_
_entity.id
_entity.type
_entity.pdbx_description
1 polymer ?
#
loop_
_entity_poly.entity_id
_entity_poly.type
_entity_poly.pdbx_seq_one_letter_code
_entity_poly.pdbx_strand_id
1 'polypeptide(L)'
;MATTEHTINDAIAELLRGTRWAWRDSNVIRAESTRLLAGSAGSQPDILIAEPHTSPVVIETEVLPATTVEVEAVARLGEDLSGSGRTILSSIAVRLPQRFRGAQGRGLTKAIESANDLDFALYSGEDAQKFDRYPQSGWLRGGINDLSVLVQSASMPPLIIEKAADEFEQGVTQAANLLNEIA
;
A
#
# COMPACT_ATOMS: atom_id res chain seq x y z
N MET A 1 6.95 -29.30 -3.33
CA MET A 1 7.12 -28.47 -2.11
C MET A 1 5.92 -27.56 -2.00
N ALA A 2 5.53 -27.10 -0.81
CA ALA A 2 4.51 -26.06 -0.69
C ALA A 2 5.10 -24.71 -1.10
N THR A 3 4.30 -23.84 -1.69
CA THR A 3 4.70 -22.47 -2.02
C THR A 3 4.75 -21.63 -0.76
N THR A 4 5.84 -20.90 -0.56
CA THR A 4 5.99 -19.98 0.57
C THR A 4 5.21 -18.70 0.32
N GLU A 5 4.77 -18.02 1.39
CA GLU A 5 4.10 -16.72 1.29
C GLU A 5 4.96 -15.70 0.55
N HIS A 6 6.27 -15.68 0.79
CA HIS A 6 7.25 -14.93 0.00
C HIS A 6 7.12 -15.09 -1.52
N THR A 7 6.99 -16.33 -1.99
CA THR A 7 6.86 -16.59 -3.44
C THR A 7 5.54 -16.05 -3.99
N ILE A 8 4.48 -16.02 -3.18
CA ILE A 8 3.19 -15.47 -3.54
C ILE A 8 3.27 -13.94 -3.59
N ASN A 9 3.95 -13.33 -2.62
CA ASN A 9 4.15 -11.88 -2.52
C ASN A 9 4.94 -11.34 -3.70
N ASP A 10 6.02 -12.02 -4.07
CA ASP A 10 6.79 -11.72 -5.28
C ASP A 10 5.94 -11.81 -6.55
N ALA A 11 5.10 -12.84 -6.67
CA ALA A 11 4.23 -13.03 -7.82
C ALA A 11 3.12 -11.95 -7.91
N ILE A 12 2.55 -11.55 -6.77
CA ILE A 12 1.58 -10.45 -6.70
C ILE A 12 2.26 -9.14 -7.09
N ALA A 13 3.42 -8.84 -6.53
CA ALA A 13 4.19 -7.64 -6.84
C ALA A 13 4.51 -7.56 -8.34
N GLU A 14 4.97 -8.65 -8.94
CA GLU A 14 5.27 -8.70 -10.37
C GLU A 14 4.02 -8.48 -11.23
N LEU A 15 2.88 -9.08 -10.87
CA LEU A 15 1.62 -8.87 -11.58
C LEU A 15 1.15 -7.41 -11.46
N LEU A 16 1.27 -6.79 -10.28
CA LEU A 16 0.97 -5.38 -10.08
C LEU A 16 1.86 -4.48 -10.95
N ARG A 17 3.17 -4.76 -11.09
CA ARG A 17 4.03 -4.00 -12.03
C ARG A 17 3.51 -4.03 -13.46
N GLY A 18 2.84 -5.13 -13.83
CA GLY A 18 2.22 -5.32 -15.14
C GLY A 18 0.93 -4.52 -15.37
N THR A 19 0.20 -4.12 -14.33
CA THR A 19 -1.12 -3.48 -14.47
C THR A 19 -1.01 -2.01 -14.90
N ARG A 20 0.10 -1.33 -14.59
CA ARG A 20 0.28 0.10 -14.86
C ARG A 20 1.67 0.40 -15.42
N TRP A 21 1.71 1.30 -16.41
CA TRP A 21 2.98 1.77 -17.00
C TRP A 21 3.95 2.32 -15.94
N ALA A 22 3.45 3.17 -15.02
CA ALA A 22 4.25 3.81 -13.99
C ALA A 22 4.88 2.81 -12.99
N TRP A 23 4.30 1.60 -12.87
CA TRP A 23 4.77 0.59 -11.92
C TRP A 23 5.72 -0.43 -12.54
N ARG A 24 6.02 -0.33 -13.85
CA ARG A 24 6.96 -1.23 -14.52
C ARG A 24 8.40 -1.08 -14.04
N ASP A 25 8.74 0.05 -13.43
CA ASP A 25 10.04 0.23 -12.79
C ASP A 25 10.09 -0.60 -11.50
N SER A 26 11.07 -1.51 -11.43
CA SER A 26 11.32 -2.38 -10.27
C SER A 26 11.50 -1.64 -8.95
N ASN A 27 11.82 -0.35 -8.99
CA ASN A 27 12.02 0.46 -7.79
C ASN A 27 10.71 0.95 -7.16
N VAL A 28 9.60 0.96 -7.91
CA VAL A 28 8.29 1.48 -7.46
C VAL A 28 7.56 0.45 -6.60
N ILE A 29 7.49 -0.81 -7.06
CA ILE A 29 6.89 -1.91 -6.30
C ILE A 29 7.99 -2.85 -5.82
N ARG A 30 8.09 -3.02 -4.51
CA ARG A 30 9.09 -3.86 -3.86
C ARG A 30 8.39 -4.88 -2.98
N ALA A 31 8.50 -6.16 -3.33
CA ALA A 31 8.15 -7.24 -2.41
C ALA A 31 9.27 -7.42 -1.39
N GLU A 32 8.89 -7.68 -0.15
CA GLU A 32 9.73 -8.09 0.97
C GLU A 32 11.17 -7.60 0.82
N SER A 33 11.36 -6.29 0.86
CA SER A 33 12.69 -5.68 0.75
C SER A 33 13.15 -5.16 2.10
N THR A 34 14.32 -5.63 2.54
CA THR A 34 14.85 -5.30 3.88
C THR A 34 15.25 -3.82 3.95
N ARG A 35 15.17 -3.23 5.15
CA ARG A 35 15.56 -1.83 5.46
C ARG A 35 14.76 -0.74 4.75
N LEU A 36 13.50 -0.98 4.39
CA LEU A 36 12.64 0.04 3.78
C LEU A 36 12.00 1.03 4.76
N LEU A 37 12.01 0.74 6.07
CA LEU A 37 11.41 1.57 7.11
C LEU A 37 12.50 2.13 8.03
N ALA A 38 12.37 3.40 8.42
CA ALA A 38 13.29 4.08 9.32
C ALA A 38 12.97 3.68 10.78
N GLY A 39 13.97 3.21 11.54
CA GLY A 39 13.85 3.03 12.99
C GLY A 39 13.29 1.70 13.49
N SER A 40 12.60 0.91 12.66
CA SER A 40 12.06 -0.40 13.07
C SER A 40 13.02 -1.54 12.75
N ALA A 41 13.80 -2.00 13.73
CA ALA A 41 14.35 -3.35 13.71
C ALA A 41 13.19 -4.33 13.99
N GLY A 42 12.32 -4.63 13.02
CA GLY A 42 11.22 -5.54 13.34
C GLY A 42 10.27 -6.04 12.27
N SER A 43 9.83 -5.26 11.28
CA SER A 43 8.89 -5.82 10.32
C SER A 43 9.04 -5.24 8.93
N GLN A 44 9.24 -6.13 7.98
CA GLN A 44 9.38 -5.87 6.57
C GLN A 44 7.98 -5.96 5.96
N PRO A 45 7.49 -4.92 5.25
CA PRO A 45 6.21 -5.02 4.58
C PRO A 45 6.26 -6.11 3.51
N ASP A 46 5.18 -6.86 3.34
CA ASP A 46 5.08 -7.87 2.28
C ASP A 46 5.27 -7.23 0.91
N ILE A 47 4.56 -6.14 0.62
CA ILE A 47 4.73 -5.36 -0.60
C ILE A 47 4.64 -3.87 -0.29
N LEU A 48 5.64 -3.12 -0.73
CA LEU A 48 5.65 -1.65 -0.70
C LEU A 48 5.47 -1.10 -2.12
N ILE A 49 4.53 -0.16 -2.28
CA ILE A 49 4.35 0.65 -3.48
C ILE A 49 4.72 2.09 -3.14
N ALA A 50 5.79 2.58 -3.76
CA ALA A 50 6.42 3.86 -3.43
C ALA A 50 6.66 4.70 -4.69
N GLU A 51 5.58 5.07 -5.39
CA GLU A 51 5.64 5.96 -6.56
C GLU A 51 6.15 7.37 -6.17
N PRO A 52 6.92 8.05 -7.03
CA PRO A 52 7.33 9.43 -6.77
C PRO A 52 6.13 10.36 -6.58
N HIS A 53 6.25 11.32 -5.65
CA HIS A 53 5.26 12.38 -5.39
C HIS A 53 3.88 11.91 -4.88
N THR A 54 3.67 10.63 -4.62
CA THR A 54 2.46 10.12 -3.96
C THR A 54 2.77 9.61 -2.55
N SER A 55 1.71 9.36 -1.77
CA SER A 55 1.84 8.62 -0.51
C SER A 55 2.28 7.17 -0.81
N PRO A 56 3.24 6.61 -0.06
CA PRO A 56 3.53 5.19 -0.15
C PRO A 56 2.37 4.35 0.39
N VAL A 57 2.12 3.22 -0.27
CA VAL A 57 1.08 2.26 0.11
C VAL A 57 1.74 0.93 0.43
N VAL A 58 1.40 0.36 1.59
CA VAL A 58 1.82 -1.00 1.95
C VAL A 58 0.69 -1.99 1.70
N ILE A 59 1.01 -3.17 1.21
CA ILE A 59 0.10 -4.31 1.17
C ILE A 59 0.68 -5.38 2.08
N GLU A 60 -0.12 -5.86 3.02
CA GLU A 60 0.14 -7.06 3.81
C GLU A 60 -0.77 -8.18 3.34
N THR A 61 -0.24 -9.38 3.29
CA THR A 61 -0.92 -10.53 2.71
C THR A 61 -0.87 -11.73 3.65
N GLU A 62 -1.94 -12.51 3.69
CA GLU A 62 -1.91 -13.76 4.44
C GLU A 62 -2.83 -14.76 3.76
N VAL A 63 -2.38 -16.01 3.65
CA VAL A 63 -3.22 -17.09 3.15
C VAL A 63 -4.25 -17.47 4.22
N LEU A 64 -5.50 -17.71 3.80
CA LEU A 64 -6.57 -18.13 4.70
C LEU A 64 -6.12 -19.27 5.64
N PRO A 65 -6.39 -19.17 6.97
CA PRO A 65 -7.45 -18.37 7.60
C PRO A 65 -7.15 -16.87 7.82
N ALA A 66 -5.95 -16.39 7.53
CA ALA A 66 -5.60 -14.97 7.50
C ALA A 66 -5.96 -14.18 8.79
N THR A 67 -5.36 -14.60 9.92
CA THR A 67 -5.72 -14.11 11.26
C THR A 67 -4.97 -12.87 11.73
N THR A 68 -3.82 -12.56 11.14
CA THR A 68 -2.93 -11.45 11.55
C THR A 68 -2.91 -10.31 10.55
N VAL A 69 -3.29 -10.54 9.29
CA VAL A 69 -3.14 -9.59 8.19
C VAL A 69 -3.71 -8.19 8.46
N GLU A 70 -4.85 -8.09 9.16
CA GLU A 70 -5.44 -6.78 9.49
C GLU A 70 -4.60 -6.03 10.54
N VAL A 71 -4.09 -6.76 11.55
CA VAL A 71 -3.25 -6.18 12.60
C VAL A 71 -1.92 -5.72 12.02
N GLU A 72 -1.34 -6.52 11.12
CA GLU A 72 -0.10 -6.19 10.42
C GLU A 72 -0.28 -4.98 9.52
N ALA A 73 -1.37 -4.91 8.74
CA ALA A 73 -1.66 -3.75 7.90
C ALA A 73 -1.82 -2.46 8.72
N VAL A 74 -2.58 -2.51 9.84
CA VAL A 74 -2.77 -1.34 10.72
C VAL A 74 -1.46 -0.89 11.35
N ALA A 75 -0.59 -1.82 11.73
CA ALA A 75 0.70 -1.49 12.34
C ALA A 75 1.65 -0.68 11.42
N ARG A 76 1.37 -0.63 10.10
CA ARG A 76 2.15 0.16 9.14
C ARG A 76 1.81 1.64 9.11
N LEU A 77 0.61 2.00 9.56
CA LEU A 77 0.18 3.39 9.54
C LEU A 77 1.07 4.23 10.46
N GLY A 78 1.59 5.32 9.93
CA GLY A 78 2.49 6.21 10.63
C GLY A 78 3.97 5.80 10.58
N GLU A 79 4.33 4.66 10.00
CA GLU A 79 5.73 4.31 9.79
C GLU A 79 6.35 5.14 8.65
N ASP A 80 7.60 5.58 8.84
CA ASP A 80 8.34 6.34 7.82
C ASP A 80 9.22 5.44 6.96
N LEU A 81 9.21 5.69 5.65
CA LEU A 81 10.14 5.05 4.72
C LEU A 81 11.58 5.51 4.95
N SER A 82 12.49 4.55 5.06
CA SER A 82 13.93 4.81 5.13
C SER A 82 14.41 5.58 3.91
N GLY A 83 15.29 6.56 4.13
CA GLY A 83 15.89 7.37 3.07
C GLY A 83 15.00 8.48 2.50
N SER A 84 13.67 8.32 2.44
CA SER A 84 12.76 9.38 1.96
C SER A 84 12.05 10.14 3.07
N GLY A 85 11.88 9.55 4.25
CA GLY A 85 11.13 10.13 5.37
C GLY A 85 9.62 10.29 5.08
N ARG A 86 9.10 9.66 4.03
CA ARG A 86 7.68 9.68 3.71
C ARG A 86 6.93 8.72 4.61
N THR A 87 5.89 9.21 5.25
CA THR A 87 5.01 8.44 6.14
C THR A 87 4.02 7.59 5.34
N ILE A 88 3.79 6.37 5.80
CA ILE A 88 2.75 5.48 5.29
C ILE A 88 1.40 5.90 5.90
N LEU A 89 0.55 6.48 5.06
CA LEU A 89 -0.79 6.93 5.46
C LEU A 89 -1.89 5.97 4.99
N SER A 90 -1.53 4.95 4.22
CA SER A 90 -2.45 3.94 3.74
C SER A 90 -1.81 2.56 3.64
N SER A 91 -2.52 1.55 4.10
CA SER A 91 -2.13 0.16 4.03
C SER A 91 -3.31 -0.72 3.63
N ILE A 92 -3.05 -1.85 3.00
CA ILE A 92 -4.08 -2.77 2.51
C ILE A 92 -3.80 -4.16 3.07
N ALA A 93 -4.78 -4.73 3.76
CA ALA A 93 -4.77 -6.14 4.10
C ALA A 93 -5.35 -6.96 2.95
N VAL A 94 -4.72 -8.06 2.58
CA VAL A 94 -5.18 -8.97 1.52
C VAL A 94 -5.23 -10.41 2.02
N ARG A 95 -6.41 -11.02 2.02
CA ARG A 95 -6.56 -12.45 2.29
C ARG A 95 -6.49 -13.25 1.01
N LEU A 96 -5.61 -14.23 1.00
CA LEU A 96 -5.31 -15.04 -0.17
C LEU A 96 -5.98 -16.42 -0.06
N PRO A 97 -6.57 -16.94 -1.15
CA PRO A 97 -7.15 -18.28 -1.17
C PRO A 97 -6.12 -19.39 -0.87
N GLN A 98 -6.52 -20.39 -0.08
CA GLN A 98 -5.64 -21.51 0.32
C GLN A 98 -5.02 -22.27 -0.86
N ARG A 99 -5.69 -22.27 -2.03
CA ARG A 99 -5.22 -22.93 -3.25
C ARG A 99 -3.87 -22.40 -3.75
N PHE A 100 -3.47 -21.18 -3.40
CA PHE A 100 -2.18 -20.62 -3.82
C PHE A 100 -0.99 -21.36 -3.20
N ARG A 101 -1.13 -21.95 -1.99
CA ARG A 101 -0.07 -22.77 -1.38
C ARG A 101 0.31 -24.01 -2.19
N GLY A 102 -0.61 -24.50 -3.02
CA GLY A 102 -0.41 -25.66 -3.89
C GLY A 102 0.09 -25.32 -5.30
N ALA A 103 0.08 -24.04 -5.69
CA ALA A 103 0.45 -23.61 -7.05
C ALA A 103 1.90 -23.13 -7.10
N GLN A 104 2.64 -23.45 -8.17
CA GLN A 104 4.07 -23.10 -8.29
C GLN A 104 4.42 -22.48 -9.65
N GLY A 105 5.48 -21.66 -9.67
CA GLY A 105 6.04 -21.06 -10.88
C GLY A 105 4.98 -20.37 -11.74
N ARG A 106 4.98 -20.64 -13.05
CA ARG A 106 3.96 -20.09 -13.98
C ARG A 106 2.53 -20.48 -13.62
N GLY A 107 2.33 -21.62 -12.93
CA GLY A 107 1.01 -22.03 -12.45
C GLY A 107 0.50 -21.11 -11.34
N LEU A 108 1.38 -20.65 -10.44
CA LEU A 108 1.05 -19.68 -9.41
C LEU A 108 0.67 -18.33 -10.02
N THR A 109 1.52 -17.80 -10.92
CA THR A 109 1.26 -16.52 -11.59
C THR A 109 -0.10 -16.53 -12.29
N LYS A 110 -0.41 -17.59 -13.06
CA LYS A 110 -1.72 -17.74 -13.71
C LYS A 110 -2.87 -17.87 -12.71
N ALA A 111 -2.66 -18.60 -11.60
CA ALA A 111 -3.69 -18.76 -10.57
C ALA A 111 -4.03 -17.42 -9.89
N ILE A 112 -3.03 -16.56 -9.68
CA ILE A 112 -3.22 -15.21 -9.12
C ILE A 112 -3.84 -14.27 -10.17
N GLU A 113 -3.32 -14.27 -11.40
CA GLU A 113 -3.81 -13.43 -12.50
C GLU A 113 -5.28 -13.70 -12.83
N SER A 114 -5.71 -14.96 -12.75
CA SER A 114 -7.09 -15.38 -13.00
C SER A 114 -8.00 -15.34 -11.77
N ALA A 115 -7.46 -15.01 -10.59
CA ALA A 115 -8.25 -14.95 -9.37
C ALA A 115 -9.19 -13.75 -9.37
N ASN A 116 -10.40 -13.95 -8.84
CA ASN A 116 -11.37 -12.89 -8.58
C ASN A 116 -11.99 -13.02 -7.18
N ASP A 117 -11.23 -13.63 -6.29
CA ASP A 117 -11.59 -13.96 -4.92
C ASP A 117 -10.45 -13.68 -3.94
N LEU A 118 -9.67 -12.64 -4.25
CA LEU A 118 -8.84 -11.98 -3.26
C LEU A 118 -9.76 -11.09 -2.43
N ASP A 119 -9.66 -11.19 -1.12
CA ASP A 119 -10.40 -10.32 -0.21
C ASP A 119 -9.46 -9.19 0.24
N PHE A 120 -9.88 -7.94 0.10
CA PHE A 120 -9.09 -6.75 0.45
C PHE A 120 -9.82 -5.77 1.38
N ALA A 121 -9.06 -5.14 2.28
CA ALA A 121 -9.50 -4.06 3.14
C ALA A 121 -8.41 -2.98 3.18
N LEU A 122 -8.80 -1.73 2.93
CA LEU A 122 -7.95 -0.54 2.99
C LEU A 122 -8.03 0.07 4.39
N TYR A 123 -6.89 0.51 4.90
CA TYR A 123 -6.76 1.29 6.11
C TYR A 123 -6.08 2.61 5.75
N SER A 124 -6.60 3.71 6.27
CA SER A 124 -6.03 5.04 6.06
C SER A 124 -6.02 5.81 7.36
N GLY A 125 -4.90 6.43 7.70
CA GLY A 125 -4.73 7.13 8.97
C GLY A 125 -3.31 7.60 9.19
N GLU A 126 -3.12 8.45 10.19
CA GLU A 126 -1.79 8.98 10.57
C GLU A 126 -1.00 7.99 11.42
N ASP A 127 -1.69 7.10 12.15
CA ASP A 127 -1.07 6.11 13.02
C ASP A 127 -1.99 4.88 13.24
N ALA A 128 -1.43 3.84 13.85
CA ALA A 128 -2.12 2.59 14.14
C ALA A 128 -3.26 2.68 15.20
N GLN A 129 -3.36 3.78 15.95
CA GLN A 129 -4.40 4.01 16.96
C GLN A 129 -5.61 4.76 16.39
N LYS A 130 -5.40 5.58 15.36
CA LYS A 130 -6.44 6.42 14.74
C LYS A 130 -6.43 6.26 13.22
N PHE A 131 -7.30 5.37 12.74
CA PHE A 131 -7.43 5.04 11.31
C PHE A 131 -8.88 4.78 10.93
N ASP A 132 -9.16 4.96 9.64
CA ASP A 132 -10.38 4.53 8.97
C ASP A 132 -10.15 3.20 8.25
N ARG A 133 -11.15 2.32 8.24
CA ARG A 133 -11.16 1.06 7.49
C ARG A 133 -12.21 1.10 6.39
N TYR A 134 -11.83 0.74 5.17
CA TYR A 134 -12.74 0.56 4.05
C TYR A 134 -12.63 -0.86 3.46
N PRO A 135 -13.71 -1.64 3.41
CA PRO A 135 -15.05 -1.30 3.89
C PRO A 135 -15.05 -1.24 5.44
N GLN A 136 -16.04 -0.59 6.05
CA GLN A 136 -16.13 -0.51 7.52
C GLN A 136 -16.30 -1.89 8.18
N SER A 137 -16.86 -2.86 7.44
CA SER A 137 -16.98 -4.26 7.85
C SER A 137 -16.88 -5.19 6.65
N GLY A 138 -16.39 -6.41 6.87
CA GLY A 138 -16.22 -7.39 5.81
C GLY A 138 -15.03 -7.08 4.90
N TRP A 139 -15.11 -7.54 3.65
CA TRP A 139 -14.02 -7.45 2.68
C TRP A 139 -14.59 -7.04 1.33
N LEU A 140 -13.84 -6.22 0.60
CA LEU A 140 -14.02 -6.13 -0.84
C LEU A 140 -13.45 -7.40 -1.46
N ARG A 141 -14.06 -7.86 -2.55
CA ARG A 141 -13.63 -9.09 -3.22
C ARG A 141 -13.39 -8.83 -4.70
N GLY A 142 -12.26 -9.29 -5.21
CA GLY A 142 -11.87 -9.07 -6.61
C GLY A 142 -10.54 -9.73 -6.99
N GLY A 143 -9.96 -9.29 -8.10
CA GLY A 143 -8.68 -9.77 -8.62
C GLY A 143 -7.55 -8.75 -8.51
N ILE A 144 -6.42 -9.05 -9.16
CA ILE A 144 -5.24 -8.16 -9.17
C ILE A 144 -5.52 -6.79 -9.78
N ASN A 145 -6.40 -6.71 -10.77
CA ASN A 145 -6.78 -5.43 -11.37
C ASN A 145 -7.55 -4.56 -10.38
N ASP A 146 -8.47 -5.14 -9.60
CA ASP A 146 -9.21 -4.42 -8.57
C ASP A 146 -8.27 -3.95 -7.44
N LEU A 147 -7.33 -4.81 -7.03
CA LEU A 147 -6.28 -4.44 -6.07
C LEU A 147 -5.42 -3.29 -6.61
N SER A 148 -5.05 -3.32 -7.89
CA SER A 148 -4.29 -2.24 -8.53
C SER A 148 -5.05 -0.91 -8.52
N VAL A 149 -6.36 -0.92 -8.74
CA VAL A 149 -7.21 0.28 -8.67
C VAL A 149 -7.28 0.78 -7.24
N LEU A 150 -7.45 -0.13 -6.26
CA LEU A 150 -7.48 0.24 -4.85
C LEU A 150 -6.17 0.89 -4.38
N VAL A 151 -5.02 0.31 -4.74
CA VAL A 151 -3.70 0.87 -4.44
C VAL A 151 -3.53 2.27 -5.05
N GLN A 152 -4.02 2.48 -6.28
CA GLN A 152 -3.99 3.82 -6.89
C GLN A 152 -4.83 4.83 -6.11
N SER A 153 -6.01 4.44 -5.65
CA SER A 153 -6.83 5.31 -4.82
C SER A 153 -6.16 5.59 -3.47
N ALA A 154 -5.50 4.60 -2.90
CA ALA A 154 -4.83 4.68 -1.60
C ALA A 154 -3.57 5.56 -1.63
N SER A 155 -2.91 5.73 -2.79
CA SER A 155 -1.71 6.56 -2.89
C SER A 155 -1.99 8.07 -2.82
N MET A 156 -3.27 8.47 -2.88
CA MET A 156 -3.77 9.84 -2.74
C MET A 156 -4.74 9.95 -1.55
N PRO A 157 -4.26 9.77 -0.31
CA PRO A 157 -5.12 9.82 0.86
C PRO A 157 -5.69 11.24 1.06
N PRO A 158 -6.95 11.37 1.55
CA PRO A 158 -7.60 12.67 1.77
C PRO A 158 -6.74 13.63 2.61
N LEU A 159 -6.03 13.11 3.61
CA LEU A 159 -5.14 13.88 4.47
C LEU A 159 -4.06 14.67 3.72
N ILE A 160 -3.48 14.08 2.65
CA ILE A 160 -2.49 14.80 1.83
C ILE A 160 -3.15 15.93 1.04
N ILE A 161 -4.39 15.72 0.58
CA ILE A 161 -5.13 16.72 -0.18
C ILE A 161 -5.48 17.91 0.74
N GLU A 162 -5.96 17.63 1.95
CA GLU A 162 -6.26 18.65 2.96
C GLU A 162 -5.00 19.44 3.34
N LYS A 163 -3.91 18.74 3.66
CA LYS A 163 -2.63 19.40 4.00
C LYS A 163 -2.09 20.25 2.85
N ALA A 164 -2.18 19.78 1.60
CA ALA A 164 -1.75 20.56 0.45
C ALA A 164 -2.61 21.81 0.23
N ALA A 165 -3.91 21.73 0.51
CA ALA A 165 -4.80 22.88 0.44
C ALA A 165 -4.45 23.93 1.52
N ASP A 166 -4.22 23.49 2.76
CA ASP A 166 -3.83 24.36 3.88
C ASP A 166 -2.49 25.06 3.61
N GLU A 167 -1.48 24.32 3.13
CA GLU A 167 -0.16 24.88 2.77
C GLU A 167 -0.28 25.91 1.64
N PHE A 168 -1.16 25.66 0.66
CA PHE A 168 -1.42 26.61 -0.43
C PHE A 168 -2.10 27.88 0.08
N GLU A 169 -3.13 27.77 0.92
CA GLU A 169 -3.84 28.92 1.51
C GLU A 169 -2.88 29.79 2.34
N GLN A 170 -2.02 29.16 3.13
CA GLN A 170 -0.99 29.87 3.91
C GLN A 170 0.00 30.60 2.99
N GLY A 171 0.48 29.94 1.93
CA GLY A 171 1.40 30.54 0.97
C GLY A 171 0.78 31.75 0.24
N VAL A 172 -0.49 31.64 -0.18
CA VAL A 172 -1.22 32.76 -0.80
C VAL A 172 -1.38 33.92 0.17
N THR A 173 -1.72 33.64 1.43
CA THR A 173 -1.87 34.66 2.47
C THR A 173 -0.56 35.39 2.77
N GLN A 174 0.55 34.65 2.86
CA GLN A 174 1.88 35.24 3.05
C GLN A 174 2.30 36.12 1.87
N ALA A 175 2.07 35.66 0.63
CA ALA A 175 2.36 36.45 -0.56
C ALA A 175 1.53 37.74 -0.63
N ALA A 176 0.25 37.67 -0.26
CA ALA A 176 -0.63 38.84 -0.20
C ALA A 176 -0.14 39.87 0.85
N ASN A 177 0.31 39.41 2.01
CA ASN A 177 0.87 40.29 3.04
C ASN A 177 2.17 40.97 2.57
N LEU A 178 3.07 40.24 1.93
CA LEU A 178 4.31 40.81 1.37
C LEU A 178 4.02 41.87 0.29
N LEU A 179 3.00 41.65 -0.55
CA LEU A 179 2.59 42.64 -1.54
C LEU A 179 2.00 43.90 -0.90
N ASN A 180 1.24 43.76 0.19
CA ASN A 180 0.71 44.89 0.95
C ASN A 180 1.78 45.68 1.70
N GLU A 181 2.91 45.08 2.06
CA GLU A 181 4.04 45.78 2.68
C GLU A 181 4.88 46.58 1.66
N ILE A 182 4.78 46.24 0.37
CA ILE A 182 5.51 46.90 -0.73
C ILE A 182 4.67 48.02 -1.38
N ALA A 183 3.34 48.02 -1.17
CA ALA A 183 2.39 49.01 -1.70
C ALA A 183 2.25 50.24 -0.79
#